data_AF-G0EUL0-F1
#
_entry.id   AF-G0EUL0-F1
#
_cell.length_a   1.000
_cell.length_b   1.000
_cell.length_c   1.000
_cell.angle_alpha   90.00
_cell.angle_beta   90.00
_cell.angle_gamma   90.00
#
_symmetry.space_group_name_H-M   'P 1'
#
loop_
_entity.id
_entity.type
_entity.pdbx_description
1 polymer ?
#
loop_
_entity_poly.entity_id
_entity_poly.type
_entity_poly.pdbx_seq_one_letter_code
_entity_poly.pdbx_strand_id
1 'polypeptide(L)' 'MNLRGAFRLARAVRLDGLHVALVDDVMTSGATMHEAASVLKAHGAARVSVSVIVALRTP' A
#
# COMPACT_ATOMS: atom_id res chain seq x y z
N MET A 1 -14.24 4.37 -7.92
CA MET A 1 -13.29 5.50 -8.00
C MET A 1 -12.07 5.03 -8.80
N ASN A 2 -11.56 5.84 -9.73
CA ASN A 2 -10.33 5.53 -10.46
C ASN A 2 -9.14 6.13 -9.68
N LEU A 3 -8.18 5.29 -9.25
CA LEU A 3 -7.02 5.70 -8.46
C LEU A 3 -5.71 5.60 -9.24
N ARG A 4 -5.74 5.31 -10.55
CA ARG A 4 -4.52 5.19 -11.35
C ARG A 4 -3.67 6.45 -11.26
N GLY A 5 -2.40 6.29 -10.89
CA GLY A 5 -1.44 7.40 -10.76
C GLY A 5 -1.64 8.27 -9.51
N ALA A 6 -2.53 7.88 -8.58
CA ALA A 6 -2.74 8.63 -7.35
C ALA A 6 -1.56 8.51 -6.36
N PHE A 7 -0.69 7.51 -6.51
CA PHE A 7 0.42 7.23 -5.61
C PHE A 7 1.78 7.41 -6.29
N ARG A 8 2.75 7.91 -5.53
CA ARG A 8 4.15 8.05 -5.94
C ARG A 8 5.05 7.88 -4.72
N LEU A 9 6.25 7.32 -4.90
CA LEU A 9 7.26 7.30 -3.85
C LEU A 9 7.79 8.70 -3.53
N ALA A 10 7.91 9.00 -2.24
CA ALA A 10 8.78 10.09 -1.79
C ALA A 10 10.23 9.74 -2.19
N ARG A 11 10.98 10.73 -2.71
CA ARG A 11 12.32 10.46 -3.27
C ARG A 11 13.26 9.96 -2.16
N ALA A 12 14.12 8.99 -2.53
CA ALA A 12 15.17 8.32 -1.75
C ALA A 12 14.84 6.97 -1.09
N VAL A 13 13.70 6.32 -1.39
CA VAL A 13 13.45 4.96 -0.88
C VAL A 13 13.96 3.90 -1.87
N ARG A 14 14.88 3.04 -1.43
CA ARG A 14 15.31 1.84 -2.17
C ARG A 14 14.44 0.66 -1.72
N LEU A 15 13.69 0.07 -2.65
CA LEU A 15 12.79 -1.06 -2.37
C LEU A 15 13.25 -2.38 -2.97
N ASP A 16 14.35 -2.37 -3.71
CA ASP A 16 14.89 -3.53 -4.44
C ASP A 16 15.02 -4.76 -3.51
N GLY A 17 14.24 -5.80 -3.81
CA GLY A 17 14.29 -7.06 -3.06
C GLY A 17 13.52 -7.06 -1.72
N LEU A 18 12.92 -5.95 -1.32
CA LEU A 18 12.25 -5.85 -0.02
C LEU A 18 10.85 -6.49 -0.01
N HIS A 19 10.46 -7.00 1.16
CA HIS A 19 9.08 -7.33 1.48
C HIS A 19 8.46 -6.16 2.25
N VAL A 20 7.51 -5.48 1.63
CA VAL A 20 6.86 -4.28 2.18
C VAL A 20 5.48 -4.63 2.74
N ALA A 21 5.17 -4.16 3.94
CA ALA A 21 3.81 -4.23 4.49
C ALA A 21 3.10 -2.88 4.29
N LEU A 22 1.93 -2.92 3.66
CA LEU A 22 0.99 -1.81 3.60
C LEU A 22 -0.05 -1.98 4.70
N VAL A 23 -0.24 -0.93 5.50
CA VAL A 23 -1.20 -0.94 6.62
C VAL A 23 -2.18 0.21 6.44
N ASP A 24 -3.49 -0.08 6.43
CA ASP A 24 -4.57 0.91 6.56
C ASP A 24 -5.42 0.62 7.80
N ASP A 25 -6.12 1.63 8.28
CA ASP A 25 -7.14 1.48 9.33
C ASP A 25 -8.53 1.13 8.76
N VAL A 26 -8.83 1.54 7.53
CA VAL A 26 -10.10 1.25 6.86
C VAL A 26 -9.88 0.79 5.42
N MET A 27 -10.48 -0.35 5.07
CA MET A 27 -10.53 -0.84 3.70
C MET A 27 -11.97 -0.95 3.24
N THR A 28 -12.30 -0.29 2.12
CA THR A 28 -13.63 -0.36 1.50
C THR A 28 -13.62 -1.26 0.28
N SER A 29 -13.14 -0.77 -0.87
CA SER A 29 -13.03 -1.54 -2.13
C SER A 29 -11.65 -2.14 -2.37
N GLY A 30 -10.66 -1.78 -1.54
CA GLY A 30 -9.27 -2.18 -1.73
C GLY A 30 -8.55 -1.48 -2.89
N ALA A 31 -9.21 -0.62 -3.65
CA ALA A 31 -8.61 0.09 -4.78
C ALA A 31 -7.39 0.93 -4.38
N THR A 32 -7.45 1.55 -3.19
CA THR A 32 -6.35 2.32 -2.58
C THR A 32 -5.12 1.46 -2.38
N MET A 33 -5.29 0.30 -1.73
CA MET A 33 -4.22 -0.63 -1.44
C MET A 33 -3.65 -1.31 -2.68
N HIS A 34 -4.50 -1.58 -3.68
CA HIS A 34 -4.08 -2.16 -4.94
C HIS A 34 -3.16 -1.23 -5.74
N GLU A 35 -3.53 0.05 -5.83
CA GLU A 35 -2.71 1.05 -6.53
C GLU A 35 -1.38 1.29 -5.79
N ALA A 36 -1.41 1.45 -4.47
CA ALA A 36 -0.21 1.62 -3.66
C ALA A 36 0.76 0.42 -3.79
N ALA A 37 0.24 -0.81 -3.76
CA ALA A 37 1.04 -2.02 -3.96
C ALA A 37 1.66 -2.09 -5.36
N SER A 38 0.93 -1.64 -6.39
CA SER A 38 1.42 -1.60 -7.76
C SER A 38 2.60 -0.62 -7.90
N VAL A 39 2.51 0.56 -7.27
CA VAL A 39 3.61 1.52 -7.24
C VAL A 39 4.84 0.94 -6.52
N LEU A 40 4.67 0.27 -5.37
CA LEU A 40 5.79 -0.35 -4.65
C LEU A 40 6.50 -1.44 -5.47
N LYS A 41 5.74 -2.32 -6.12
CA LYS A 41 6.29 -3.38 -6.98
C LYS A 41 7.02 -2.82 -8.20
N ALA A 42 6.45 -1.78 -8.82
CA ALA A 42 7.09 -1.10 -9.96
C ALA A 42 8.46 -0.47 -9.60
N HIS A 43 8.74 -0.27 -8.31
CA HIS A 43 9.99 0.30 -7.81
C HIS A 43 10.89 -0.71 -7.09
N GLY A 44 10.68 -2.02 -7.31
CA GLY A 44 11.64 -3.07 -6.90
C GLY A 44 11.24 -3.91 -5.69
N ALA A 45 10.08 -3.66 -5.06
CA ALA A 45 9.61 -4.50 -3.96
C ALA A 45 9.34 -5.93 -4.44
N ALA A 46 10.01 -6.91 -3.84
CA ALA A 46 9.87 -8.33 -4.19
C ALA A 46 8.50 -8.88 -3.75
N ARG A 47 7.97 -8.36 -2.64
CA ARG A 47 6.67 -8.77 -2.10
C ARG A 47 5.99 -7.60 -1.42
N VAL A 48 4.66 -7.54 -1.53
CA VAL A 48 3.84 -6.57 -0.80
C VAL A 48 2.75 -7.35 -0.06
N SER A 49 2.70 -7.22 1.26
CA SER A 49 1.60 -7.70 2.09
C SER A 49 0.68 -6.54 2.44
N VAL A 50 -0.63 -6.76 2.40
CA VAL A 50 -1.61 -5.76 2.82
C VAL A 50 -2.23 -6.24 4.13
N SER A 51 -2.28 -5.35 5.11
CA SER A 51 -2.93 -5.59 6.40
C SER A 51 -3.86 -4.43 6.70
N VAL A 52 -5.07 -4.73 7.13
CA VAL A 52 -6.04 -3.71 7.54
C VAL A 52 -6.27 -3.90 9.02
N ILE A 53 -5.96 -2.87 9.81
CA ILE A 53 -6.14 -2.92 11.25
C ILE A 53 -7.30 -1.99 11.59
N VAL A 54 -8.49 -2.55 11.69
CA VAL A 54 -9.66 -1.80 12.14
C VAL A 54 -9.68 -1.81 13.67
N ALA A 55 -9.17 -0.74 14.27
CA ALA A 55 -9.34 -0.52 15.70
C ALA A 55 -10.69 0.17 15.95
N LEU A 56 -11.79 -0.59 15.90
CA LEU A 56 -13.07 -0.10 16.44
C LEU A 56 -12.91 0.04 17.96
N ARG A 57 -12.58 1.25 18.43
CA ARG A 57 -12.78 1.63 19.83
C ARG A 57 -14.13 2.33 19.92
N THR A 58 -15.15 1.53 20.18
CA THR A 58 -16.45 1.99 20.70
C THR A 58 -16.71 1.21 21.99
N PRO A 59 -16.98 1.88 23.12
CA PRO A 59 -17.27 1.24 24.40
C PRO A 59 -18.56 0.41 24.38
#